data_AF-S4PYZ5-F1
#
_entry.id   AF-S4PYZ5-F1
#
_cell.length_a   1.000
_cell.length_b   1.000
_cell.length_c   1.000
_cell.angle_alpha   90.00
_cell.angle_beta   90.00
_cell.angle_gamma   90.00
#
_symmetry.space_group_name_H-M   'P 1'
#
loop_
_entity.id
_entity.type
_entity.pdbx_description
1 polymer ?
#
loop_
_entity_poly.entity_id
_entity_poly.type
_entity_poly.pdbx_seq_one_letter_code
_entity_poly.pdbx_strand_id
1 'polypeptide(L)'
;MTEGETGNNFRAVTIPWSFVKRKVECAGGAFLRYYNVKCHGEDTSLLTSKSKDKAEGVVFEDDVDYLRSLDPKEWKKQDHYAVLGIKNLRYKATDDEIKRAYRQKVLKHHPDKRKALGEEIRSDDDYFTCITKAYEILGSPKSRRSYDSVDHDVDDCIPSTSEIKKDGFFKVFGKCFEMNARWSERRNVPLLGDDDSSRE
;
A
#
# COMPACT_ATOMS: atom_id res chain seq x y z
N MET A 1 68.81 67.16 4.01
CA MET A 1 67.39 66.86 3.74
C MET A 1 67.38 65.96 2.53
N THR A 2 66.98 64.70 2.70
CA THR A 2 67.03 63.66 1.65
C THR A 2 65.63 63.17 1.37
N GLU A 3 65.29 63.10 0.10
CA GLU A 3 63.95 62.72 -0.39
C GLU A 3 63.70 61.23 -0.15
N GLY A 4 62.46 60.88 0.18
CA GLY A 4 62.05 59.50 0.46
C GLY A 4 61.01 59.02 -0.55
N GLU A 5 61.46 58.28 -1.57
CA GLU A 5 60.57 57.63 -2.54
C GLU A 5 59.79 56.49 -1.87
N THR A 6 58.46 56.57 -1.84
CA THR A 6 57.59 55.47 -1.40
C THR A 6 57.08 54.65 -2.58
N GLY A 7 57.93 53.71 -3.04
CA GLY A 7 57.60 52.76 -4.09
C GLY A 7 56.39 51.87 -3.75
N ASN A 8 55.30 52.05 -4.49
CA ASN A 8 54.00 51.43 -4.22
C ASN A 8 53.92 49.99 -4.77
N ASN A 9 54.25 48.99 -3.95
CA ASN A 9 54.35 47.57 -4.33
C ASN A 9 52.96 46.87 -4.48
N PHE A 10 52.23 47.16 -5.56
CA PHE A 10 51.07 46.36 -5.95
C PHE A 10 51.46 45.22 -6.91
N ARG A 11 51.55 43.99 -6.39
CA ARG A 11 51.84 42.79 -7.19
C ARG A 11 50.55 42.18 -7.74
N ALA A 12 50.24 42.47 -9.00
CA ALA A 12 49.09 41.86 -9.68
C ALA A 12 49.29 40.35 -9.86
N VAL A 13 48.36 39.54 -9.34
CA VAL A 13 48.35 38.08 -9.50
C VAL A 13 47.32 37.72 -10.57
N THR A 14 47.78 37.34 -11.76
CA THR A 14 46.92 36.86 -12.84
C THR A 14 46.47 35.42 -12.56
N ILE A 15 45.17 35.20 -12.48
CA ILE A 15 44.58 33.86 -12.33
C ILE A 15 44.49 33.22 -13.73
N PRO A 16 45.20 32.12 -14.02
CA PRO A 16 45.35 31.61 -15.39
C PRO A 16 44.16 30.79 -15.91
N TRP A 17 42.99 30.85 -15.26
CA TRP A 17 41.84 29.99 -15.55
C TRP A 17 40.70 30.80 -16.18
N SER A 18 40.18 30.32 -17.31
CA SER A 18 39.04 30.92 -17.99
C SER A 18 37.73 30.69 -17.21
N PHE A 19 37.05 31.77 -16.84
CA PHE A 19 35.81 31.70 -16.07
C PHE A 19 34.63 31.27 -16.97
N VAL A 20 34.33 29.97 -16.99
CA VAL A 20 33.22 29.42 -17.78
C VAL A 20 31.88 29.78 -17.10
N LYS A 21 31.19 30.80 -17.63
CA LYS A 21 29.80 31.11 -17.26
C LYS A 21 28.89 29.97 -17.71
N ARG A 22 28.46 29.12 -16.76
CA ARG A 22 27.45 28.09 -17.00
C ARG A 22 26.06 28.64 -16.64
N LYS A 23 25.06 28.38 -17.48
CA LYS A 23 23.65 28.58 -17.13
C LYS A 23 23.29 27.55 -16.06
N VAL A 24 23.00 28.00 -14.85
CA VAL A 24 22.49 27.14 -13.77
C VAL A 24 20.97 27.21 -13.83
N GLU A 25 20.33 26.05 -14.00
CA GLU A 25 18.88 25.93 -13.96
C GLU A 25 18.45 25.43 -12.58
N CYS A 26 17.35 25.96 -12.06
CA CYS A 26 16.82 25.53 -10.78
C CYS A 26 16.26 24.11 -10.91
N ALA A 27 16.87 23.16 -10.21
CA ALA A 27 16.48 21.76 -10.22
C ALA A 27 16.22 21.25 -8.78
N GLY A 28 15.34 20.26 -8.65
CA GLY A 28 15.04 19.60 -7.38
C GLY A 28 13.59 19.79 -6.91
N GLY A 29 13.18 18.93 -5.97
CA GLY A 29 11.77 18.80 -5.56
C GLY A 29 11.16 20.07 -4.97
N ALA A 30 11.93 20.91 -4.27
CA ALA A 30 11.44 22.17 -3.71
C ALA A 30 11.08 23.20 -4.81
N PHE A 31 11.95 23.34 -5.82
CA PHE A 31 11.68 24.24 -6.95
C PHE A 31 10.50 23.74 -7.79
N LEU A 32 10.43 22.44 -8.07
CA LEU A 32 9.32 21.85 -8.82
C LEU A 32 7.98 22.01 -8.10
N ARG A 33 7.92 21.84 -6.77
CA ARG A 33 6.71 22.13 -5.96
C ARG A 33 6.27 23.59 -6.09
N TYR A 34 7.19 24.53 -5.87
CA TYR A 34 6.90 25.96 -6.00
C TYR A 34 6.38 26.32 -7.40
N TYR A 35 7.02 25.78 -8.44
CA TYR A 35 6.61 26.00 -9.83
C TYR A 35 5.21 25.43 -10.10
N ASN A 36 4.91 24.21 -9.66
CA ASN A 36 3.61 23.58 -9.88
C ASN A 36 2.47 24.33 -9.18
N VAL A 37 2.66 24.73 -7.92
CA VAL A 37 1.70 25.58 -7.18
C VAL A 37 1.49 26.91 -7.90
N LYS A 38 2.56 27.55 -8.37
CA LYS A 38 2.49 28.87 -9.01
C LYS A 38 1.88 28.86 -10.41
N CYS A 39 2.09 27.80 -11.19
CA CYS A 39 1.63 27.71 -12.58
C CYS A 39 0.29 26.97 -12.73
N HIS A 40 -0.04 26.05 -11.83
CA HIS A 40 -1.22 25.19 -11.94
C HIS A 40 -2.18 25.26 -10.74
N GLY A 41 -1.79 25.90 -9.62
CA GLY A 41 -2.65 26.01 -8.43
C GLY A 41 -2.79 24.73 -7.61
N GLU A 42 -2.16 23.62 -8.03
CA GLU A 42 -2.24 22.33 -7.36
C GLU A 42 -1.17 22.17 -6.28
N ASP A 43 -1.56 22.22 -5.01
CA ASP A 43 -0.65 21.94 -3.90
C ASP A 43 -0.47 20.44 -3.66
N THR A 44 0.53 19.88 -4.34
CA THR A 44 0.98 18.48 -4.18
C THR A 44 1.83 18.26 -2.90
N SER A 45 1.59 19.05 -1.84
CA SER A 45 2.35 19.02 -0.58
C SER A 45 2.35 17.64 0.11
N LEU A 46 1.29 16.85 -0.03
CA LEU A 46 1.09 15.60 0.73
C LEU A 46 1.67 14.31 0.12
N LEU A 47 2.35 14.36 -1.04
CA LEU A 47 3.00 13.19 -1.64
C LEU A 47 4.54 13.22 -1.49
N THR A 48 5.02 13.07 -0.25
CA THR A 48 6.43 12.75 0.07
C THR A 48 6.54 11.39 0.78
N SER A 49 6.13 10.34 0.09
CA SER A 49 6.45 8.95 0.46
C SER A 49 6.68 8.09 -0.80
N LYS A 50 7.43 8.63 -1.76
CA LYS A 50 8.05 7.81 -2.81
C LYS A 50 9.26 7.05 -2.25
N SER A 51 8.98 6.02 -1.47
CA SER A 51 9.77 4.78 -1.54
C SER A 51 9.63 4.29 -2.98
N LYS A 52 10.68 4.44 -3.78
CA LYS A 52 10.64 4.28 -5.25
C LYS A 52 10.84 2.81 -5.62
N ASP A 53 9.93 1.96 -5.18
CA ASP A 53 9.84 0.58 -5.61
C ASP A 53 8.58 0.37 -6.46
N LYS A 54 8.70 -0.43 -7.52
CA LYS A 54 7.62 -0.71 -8.46
C LYS A 54 6.56 -1.59 -7.79
N ALA A 55 5.60 -0.97 -7.11
CA ALA A 55 4.31 -1.58 -6.88
C ALA A 55 3.38 -1.16 -8.01
N GLU A 56 2.79 -2.14 -8.71
CA GLU A 56 1.58 -1.92 -9.50
C GLU A 56 0.53 -1.28 -8.59
N GLY A 57 -0.23 -0.32 -9.12
CA GLY A 57 -1.08 0.55 -8.31
C GLY A 57 -2.25 -0.22 -7.70
N VAL A 58 -2.06 -0.82 -6.52
CA VAL A 58 -3.14 -1.40 -5.72
C VAL A 58 -4.15 -0.31 -5.41
N VAL A 59 -5.25 -0.31 -6.15
CA VAL A 59 -6.38 0.59 -5.93
C VAL A 59 -7.10 0.10 -4.69
N PHE A 60 -7.09 0.93 -3.65
CA PHE A 60 -7.86 0.69 -2.43
C PHE A 60 -9.26 1.27 -2.65
N GLU A 61 -10.26 0.41 -2.75
CA GLU A 61 -11.66 0.80 -2.94
C GLU A 61 -12.21 1.43 -1.66
N ASP A 62 -12.99 2.50 -1.82
CA ASP A 62 -13.42 3.34 -0.71
C ASP A 62 -14.93 3.57 -0.69
N ASP A 63 -15.64 2.44 -0.57
CA ASP A 63 -17.09 2.36 -0.54
C ASP A 63 -17.64 2.95 0.76
N VAL A 64 -17.76 4.28 0.80
CA VAL A 64 -18.24 5.02 1.98
C VAL A 64 -19.67 4.58 2.35
N ASP A 65 -20.50 4.25 1.36
CA ASP A 65 -21.88 3.81 1.59
C ASP A 65 -21.95 2.39 2.17
N TYR A 66 -21.03 1.50 1.76
CA TYR A 66 -20.85 0.21 2.43
C TYR A 66 -20.43 0.42 3.88
N LEU A 67 -19.41 1.26 4.14
CA LEU A 67 -18.96 1.54 5.50
C LEU A 67 -20.08 2.10 6.40
N ARG A 68 -20.90 3.03 5.90
CA ARG A 68 -22.05 3.59 6.62
C ARG A 68 -23.16 2.57 6.92
N SER A 69 -23.21 1.45 6.19
CA SER A 69 -24.19 0.37 6.42
C SER A 69 -23.76 -0.65 7.49
N LEU A 70 -22.55 -0.52 8.06
CA LEU A 70 -21.99 -1.50 8.99
C LEU A 70 -22.31 -1.17 10.46
N ASP A 71 -22.99 -2.08 11.14
CA ASP A 71 -23.19 -2.01 12.59
C ASP A 71 -21.92 -2.40 13.35
N PRO A 72 -21.34 -1.55 14.21
CA PRO A 72 -20.13 -1.90 14.97
C PRO A 72 -20.34 -3.02 15.99
N LYS A 73 -21.59 -3.32 16.35
CA LYS A 73 -21.98 -4.43 17.24
C LYS A 73 -21.84 -5.80 16.55
N GLU A 74 -22.01 -5.86 15.22
CA GLU A 74 -21.98 -7.09 14.42
C GLU A 74 -20.64 -7.31 13.69
N TRP A 75 -19.55 -6.66 14.13
CA TRP A 75 -18.24 -6.69 13.45
C TRP A 75 -17.75 -8.11 13.07
N LYS A 76 -18.06 -9.13 13.89
CA LYS A 76 -17.64 -10.53 13.65
C LYS A 76 -18.18 -11.16 12.36
N LYS A 77 -19.31 -10.68 11.84
CA LYS A 77 -19.93 -11.21 10.61
C LYS A 77 -19.52 -10.44 9.35
N GLN A 78 -18.70 -9.39 9.49
CA GLN A 78 -18.36 -8.49 8.40
C GLN A 78 -17.11 -8.97 7.66
N ASP A 79 -17.05 -8.70 6.36
CA ASP A 79 -15.85 -8.91 5.55
C ASP A 79 -14.81 -7.84 5.88
N HIS A 80 -13.81 -8.23 6.68
CA HIS A 80 -12.74 -7.32 7.10
C HIS A 80 -11.85 -6.87 5.94
N TYR A 81 -11.76 -7.64 4.84
CA TYR A 81 -11.04 -7.23 3.64
C TYR A 81 -11.82 -6.17 2.87
N ALA A 82 -13.15 -6.26 2.79
CA ALA A 82 -14.00 -5.20 2.26
C ALA A 82 -13.94 -3.91 3.09
N VAL A 83 -14.01 -4.01 4.43
CA VAL A 83 -13.89 -2.84 5.32
C VAL A 83 -12.59 -2.07 5.09
N LEU A 84 -11.47 -2.77 4.90
CA LEU A 84 -10.17 -2.14 4.59
C LEU A 84 -10.03 -1.68 3.13
N GLY A 85 -10.95 -2.02 2.22
CA GLY A 85 -10.85 -1.66 0.79
C GLY A 85 -9.88 -2.53 -0.01
N ILE A 86 -9.62 -3.76 0.45
CA ILE A 86 -8.72 -4.75 -0.18
C ILE A 86 -9.44 -6.05 -0.55
N LYS A 87 -10.77 -5.97 -0.77
CA LYS A 87 -11.63 -7.09 -1.18
C LYS A 87 -11.09 -7.84 -2.40
N ASN A 88 -10.46 -7.12 -3.34
CA ASN A 88 -9.87 -7.69 -4.55
C ASN A 88 -8.63 -8.58 -4.29
N LEU A 89 -7.94 -8.42 -3.15
CA LEU A 89 -6.72 -9.18 -2.82
C LEU A 89 -6.97 -10.32 -1.81
N ARG A 90 -7.95 -10.20 -0.90
CA ARG A 90 -8.24 -11.17 0.20
C ARG A 90 -6.95 -11.79 0.80
N TYR A 91 -6.83 -13.13 0.79
CA TYR A 91 -5.69 -13.87 1.32
C TYR A 91 -4.36 -13.58 0.59
N LYS A 92 -4.39 -13.09 -0.66
CA LYS A 92 -3.18 -12.72 -1.43
C LYS A 92 -2.56 -11.40 -0.97
N ALA A 93 -3.29 -10.57 -0.22
CA ALA A 93 -2.78 -9.29 0.28
C ALA A 93 -1.55 -9.47 1.17
N THR A 94 -0.52 -8.65 0.96
CA THR A 94 0.66 -8.59 1.83
C THR A 94 0.37 -7.79 3.11
N ASP A 95 1.16 -8.03 4.15
CA ASP A 95 1.09 -7.30 5.42
C ASP A 95 1.31 -5.78 5.24
N ASP A 96 2.23 -5.39 4.35
CA ASP A 96 2.47 -3.98 4.02
C ASP A 96 1.30 -3.30 3.29
N GLU A 97 0.56 -4.05 2.46
CA GLU A 97 -0.66 -3.58 1.80
C GLU A 97 -1.81 -3.40 2.79
N ILE A 98 -2.01 -4.35 3.71
CA ILE A 98 -3.00 -4.24 4.80
C ILE A 98 -2.72 -3.01 5.65
N LYS A 99 -1.45 -2.82 6.06
CA LYS A 99 -1.00 -1.64 6.81
C LYS A 99 -1.17 -0.34 6.02
N ARG A 100 -0.94 -0.35 4.69
CA ARG A 100 -1.13 0.81 3.81
C ARG A 100 -2.62 1.16 3.66
N ALA A 101 -3.48 0.18 3.46
CA ALA A 101 -4.93 0.33 3.38
C ALA A 101 -5.50 0.94 4.67
N TYR A 102 -5.16 0.36 5.83
CA TYR A 102 -5.58 0.85 7.13
C TYR A 102 -5.17 2.31 7.37
N ARG A 103 -3.90 2.69 7.10
CA ARG A 103 -3.46 4.08 7.23
C ARG A 103 -4.25 5.03 6.35
N GLN A 104 -4.59 4.64 5.12
CA GLN A 104 -5.40 5.47 4.21
C GLN A 104 -6.85 5.60 4.70
N LYS A 105 -7.50 4.50 5.11
CA LYS A 105 -8.86 4.50 5.69
C LYS A 105 -8.94 5.38 6.93
N VAL A 106 -8.00 5.23 7.88
CA VAL A 106 -7.94 6.08 9.08
C VAL A 106 -7.78 7.55 8.72
N LEU A 107 -6.87 7.91 7.80
CA LEU A 107 -6.65 9.30 7.41
C LEU A 107 -7.86 9.99 6.76
N LYS A 108 -8.76 9.21 6.14
CA LYS A 108 -10.01 9.71 5.52
C LYS A 108 -11.17 9.74 6.51
N HIS A 109 -11.39 8.63 7.22
CA HIS A 109 -12.58 8.40 8.04
C HIS A 109 -12.40 8.71 9.53
N HIS A 110 -11.30 9.34 9.93
CA HIS A 110 -11.05 9.70 11.33
C HIS A 110 -12.19 10.55 11.90
N PRO A 111 -12.73 10.24 13.11
CA PRO A 111 -13.89 10.93 13.66
C PRO A 111 -13.65 12.43 13.86
N ASP A 112 -12.42 12.86 14.15
CA ASP A 112 -12.06 14.28 14.26
C ASP A 112 -12.28 15.05 12.94
N LYS A 113 -11.82 14.49 11.81
CA LYS A 113 -12.01 15.11 10.49
C LYS A 113 -13.47 15.10 10.05
N ARG A 114 -14.20 14.04 10.37
CA ARG A 114 -15.63 13.92 10.05
C ARG A 114 -16.48 14.89 10.87
N LYS A 115 -16.14 15.13 12.14
CA LYS A 115 -16.71 16.22 12.95
C LYS A 115 -16.41 17.60 12.36
N ALA A 116 -15.18 17.83 11.88
CA ALA A 116 -14.83 19.08 11.20
C ALA A 116 -15.57 19.29 9.86
N LEU A 117 -16.04 18.21 9.23
CA LEU A 117 -16.91 18.23 8.03
C LEU A 117 -18.40 18.36 8.37
N GLY A 118 -18.78 18.38 9.66
CA GLY A 118 -20.17 18.50 10.11
C GLY A 118 -20.99 17.21 10.07
N GLU A 119 -20.37 16.03 9.93
CA GLU A 119 -21.10 14.77 10.07
C GLU A 119 -21.47 14.50 11.54
N GLU A 120 -22.73 14.11 11.79
CA GLU A 120 -23.25 13.80 13.12
C GLU A 120 -22.79 12.40 13.58
N ILE A 121 -21.67 12.34 14.31
CA ILE A 121 -21.09 11.07 14.77
C ILE A 121 -21.71 10.62 16.09
N ARG A 122 -22.46 9.52 16.04
CA ARG A 122 -22.87 8.75 17.23
C ARG A 122 -21.67 7.93 17.71
N SER A 123 -21.29 8.08 18.99
CA SER A 123 -20.11 7.43 19.57
C SER A 123 -20.15 5.90 19.50
N ASP A 124 -21.35 5.32 19.59
CA ASP A 124 -21.56 3.89 19.81
C ASP A 124 -21.87 3.12 18.52
N ASP A 125 -22.23 3.84 17.46
CA ASP A 125 -22.66 3.30 16.16
C ASP A 125 -21.71 3.72 15.01
N ASP A 126 -20.49 4.18 15.30
CA ASP A 126 -19.55 4.62 14.26
C ASP A 126 -18.76 3.46 13.61
N TYR A 127 -18.83 3.38 12.28
CA TYR A 127 -18.14 2.39 11.45
C TYR A 127 -16.61 2.49 11.51
N PHE A 128 -16.05 3.58 12.06
CA PHE A 128 -14.63 3.66 12.38
C PHE A 128 -14.18 2.51 13.31
N THR A 129 -15.07 2.05 14.21
CA THR A 129 -14.84 0.87 15.05
C THR A 129 -14.71 -0.41 14.23
N CYS A 130 -15.46 -0.56 13.14
CA CYS A 130 -15.33 -1.69 12.22
C CYS A 130 -13.96 -1.66 11.52
N ILE A 131 -13.48 -0.47 11.12
CA ILE A 131 -12.16 -0.28 10.47
C ILE A 131 -11.01 -0.66 11.41
N THR A 132 -11.06 -0.25 12.68
CA THR A 132 -10.03 -0.63 13.66
C THR A 132 -10.07 -2.12 13.98
N LYS A 133 -11.25 -2.72 14.17
CA LYS A 133 -11.42 -4.16 14.39
C LYS A 133 -10.93 -5.01 13.21
N ALA A 134 -11.24 -4.60 11.97
CA ALA A 134 -10.72 -5.26 10.77
C ALA A 134 -9.18 -5.30 10.74
N TYR A 135 -8.52 -4.20 11.13
CA TYR A 135 -7.05 -4.16 11.21
C TYR A 135 -6.47 -4.95 12.40
N GLU A 136 -7.13 -4.98 13.56
CA GLU A 136 -6.70 -5.82 14.70
C GLU A 136 -6.64 -7.32 14.32
N ILE A 137 -7.52 -7.75 13.42
CA ILE A 137 -7.65 -9.15 12.98
C ILE A 137 -6.72 -9.43 11.80
N LEU A 138 -6.74 -8.60 10.76
CA LEU A 138 -5.95 -8.83 9.54
C LEU A 138 -4.48 -8.42 9.66
N GLY A 139 -4.15 -7.49 10.55
CA GLY A 139 -2.80 -6.96 10.75
C GLY A 139 -1.85 -7.86 11.55
N SER A 140 -2.34 -8.97 12.11
CA SER A 140 -1.53 -10.01 12.75
C SER A 140 -1.61 -11.30 11.94
N PRO A 141 -0.48 -11.90 11.50
CA PRO A 141 -0.51 -13.10 10.67
C PRO A 141 -1.13 -14.31 11.38
N LYS A 142 -1.08 -14.37 12.73
CA LYS A 142 -1.80 -15.40 13.49
C LYS A 142 -3.31 -15.18 13.46
N SER A 143 -3.76 -13.98 13.81
CA SER A 143 -5.19 -13.63 13.86
C SER A 143 -5.83 -13.74 12.47
N ARG A 144 -5.11 -13.32 11.43
CA ARG A 144 -5.51 -13.46 10.03
C ARG A 144 -5.69 -14.92 9.61
N ARG A 145 -4.73 -15.81 9.91
CA ARG A 145 -4.87 -17.26 9.66
C ARG A 145 -6.13 -17.83 10.34
N SER A 146 -6.43 -17.41 11.57
CA SER A 146 -7.65 -17.84 12.26
C SER A 146 -8.92 -17.30 11.60
N TYR A 147 -8.93 -16.06 11.10
CA TYR A 147 -10.05 -15.50 10.36
C TYR A 147 -10.27 -16.19 9.01
N ASP A 148 -9.20 -16.35 8.22
CA ASP A 148 -9.25 -17.01 6.91
C ASP A 148 -9.67 -18.50 7.03
N SER A 149 -9.56 -19.12 8.22
CA SER A 149 -9.96 -20.53 8.46
C SER A 149 -11.46 -20.73 8.69
N VAL A 150 -12.20 -19.65 8.94
CA VAL A 150 -13.66 -19.66 9.11
C VAL A 150 -14.36 -18.89 7.99
N ASP A 151 -13.64 -18.53 6.93
CA ASP A 151 -14.16 -17.81 5.77
C ASP A 151 -15.12 -18.70 4.97
N HIS A 152 -16.42 -18.37 5.04
CA HIS A 152 -17.48 -19.13 4.37
C HIS A 152 -17.47 -19.01 2.83
N ASP A 153 -16.73 -18.05 2.26
CA ASP A 153 -16.63 -17.91 0.80
C ASP A 153 -15.66 -18.93 0.17
N VAL A 154 -14.90 -19.68 0.98
CA VAL A 154 -13.91 -20.65 0.48
C VAL A 154 -14.46 -22.08 0.62
N ASP A 155 -14.76 -22.70 -0.52
CA ASP A 155 -15.15 -24.10 -0.58
C ASP A 155 -13.94 -25.04 -0.41
N ASP A 156 -13.66 -25.44 0.82
CA ASP A 156 -12.64 -26.43 1.16
C ASP A 156 -13.12 -27.90 0.94
N CYS A 157 -14.19 -28.13 0.17
CA CYS A 157 -14.72 -29.47 -0.09
C CYS A 157 -13.67 -30.41 -0.73
N ILE A 158 -13.50 -31.59 -0.12
CA ILE A 158 -12.59 -32.62 -0.62
C ILE A 158 -13.31 -33.39 -1.75
N PRO A 159 -12.74 -33.44 -2.97
CA PRO A 159 -13.39 -34.06 -4.12
C PRO A 159 -13.59 -35.57 -3.96
N SER A 160 -14.68 -36.08 -4.52
CA SER A 160 -15.08 -37.47 -4.40
C SER A 160 -14.23 -38.40 -5.26
N THR A 161 -14.04 -39.65 -4.79
CA THR A 161 -13.34 -40.72 -5.54
C THR A 161 -13.92 -40.99 -6.94
N SER A 162 -15.16 -40.60 -7.19
CA SER A 162 -15.82 -40.71 -8.49
C SER A 162 -15.54 -39.54 -9.45
N GLU A 163 -15.20 -38.36 -8.93
CA GLU A 163 -14.85 -37.17 -9.71
C GLU A 163 -13.40 -37.26 -10.19
N ILE A 164 -12.50 -37.67 -9.28
CA ILE A 164 -11.07 -37.93 -9.55
C ILE A 164 -10.88 -38.91 -10.72
N LYS A 165 -11.77 -39.91 -10.85
CA LYS A 165 -11.75 -40.91 -11.94
C LYS A 165 -12.28 -40.39 -13.28
N LYS A 166 -13.04 -39.29 -13.30
CA LYS A 166 -13.62 -38.70 -14.52
C LYS A 166 -12.71 -37.63 -15.11
N ASP A 167 -12.30 -36.68 -14.29
CA ASP A 167 -11.60 -35.47 -14.75
C ASP A 167 -10.07 -35.55 -14.58
N GLY A 168 -9.58 -36.60 -13.92
CA GLY A 168 -8.16 -36.84 -13.68
C GLY A 168 -7.63 -36.20 -12.38
N PHE A 169 -6.64 -36.84 -11.76
CA PHE A 169 -6.10 -36.43 -10.46
C PHE A 169 -5.61 -34.98 -10.46
N PHE A 170 -4.75 -34.62 -11.42
CA PHE A 170 -4.09 -33.30 -11.45
C PHE A 170 -5.06 -32.14 -11.65
N LYS A 171 -6.11 -32.29 -12.48
CA LYS A 171 -7.10 -31.23 -12.72
C LYS A 171 -8.03 -30.99 -11.53
N VAL A 172 -8.43 -32.07 -10.85
CA VAL A 172 -9.31 -32.02 -9.69
C VAL A 172 -8.55 -31.50 -8.47
N PHE A 173 -7.40 -32.11 -8.14
CA PHE A 173 -6.61 -31.71 -6.98
C PHE A 173 -5.80 -30.44 -7.20
N GLY A 174 -5.38 -30.11 -8.43
CA GLY A 174 -4.58 -28.91 -8.70
C GLY A 174 -5.25 -27.62 -8.20
N LYS A 175 -6.56 -27.48 -8.43
CA LYS A 175 -7.37 -26.38 -7.86
C LYS A 175 -7.39 -26.41 -6.33
N CYS A 176 -7.59 -27.58 -5.74
CA CYS A 176 -7.63 -27.76 -4.29
C CYS A 176 -6.27 -27.42 -3.65
N PHE A 177 -5.15 -27.79 -4.27
CA PHE A 177 -3.80 -27.40 -3.84
C PHE A 177 -3.51 -25.91 -4.03
N GLU A 178 -3.97 -25.28 -5.12
CA GLU A 178 -3.85 -23.83 -5.31
C GLU A 178 -4.64 -23.05 -4.25
N MET A 179 -5.86 -23.49 -3.91
CA MET A 179 -6.65 -22.90 -2.82
C MET A 179 -5.97 -23.11 -1.46
N ASN A 180 -5.49 -24.33 -1.18
CA ASN A 180 -4.77 -24.64 0.06
C ASN A 180 -3.36 -24.02 0.15
N ALA A 181 -2.81 -23.48 -0.93
CA ALA A 181 -1.55 -22.75 -0.91
C ALA A 181 -1.59 -21.54 0.04
N ARG A 182 -2.79 -21.01 0.36
CA ARG A 182 -3.01 -19.99 1.40
C ARG A 182 -2.47 -20.37 2.79
N TRP A 183 -2.39 -21.67 3.08
CA TRP A 183 -1.89 -22.22 4.35
C TRP A 183 -0.37 -22.42 4.39
N SER A 184 0.31 -22.28 3.25
CA SER A 184 1.77 -22.41 3.18
C SER A 184 2.50 -21.30 3.95
N GLU A 185 3.60 -21.67 4.60
CA GLU A 185 4.54 -20.69 5.17
C GLU A 185 5.51 -20.14 4.12
N ARG A 186 5.67 -20.85 2.99
CA ARG A 186 6.54 -20.46 1.87
C ARG A 186 5.73 -19.81 0.75
N ARG A 187 6.04 -18.54 0.50
CA ARG A 187 5.80 -17.79 -0.75
C ARG A 187 4.39 -17.91 -1.37
N ASN A 188 4.22 -18.09 -2.68
CA ASN A 188 5.11 -18.70 -3.70
C ASN A 188 5.26 -20.24 -3.55
N VAL A 189 4.11 -20.91 -3.45
CA VAL A 189 3.95 -22.37 -3.54
C VAL A 189 4.03 -22.82 -5.02
N PRO A 190 4.81 -23.85 -5.37
CA PRO A 190 4.79 -24.45 -6.71
C PRO A 190 3.42 -25.03 -7.06
N LEU A 191 3.04 -24.96 -8.34
CA LEU A 191 1.84 -25.64 -8.84
C LEU A 191 2.07 -27.17 -8.87
N LEU A 192 0.99 -27.94 -8.79
CA LEU A 192 1.03 -29.42 -8.78
C LEU A 192 1.58 -30.01 -10.09
N GLY A 193 1.42 -29.29 -11.20
CA GLY A 193 1.72 -29.78 -12.56
C GLY A 193 0.61 -30.62 -13.16
N ASP A 194 0.95 -31.29 -14.26
CA ASP A 194 0.12 -32.19 -15.07
C ASP A 194 0.76 -33.58 -15.19
N ASP A 195 0.04 -34.58 -15.70
CA ASP A 195 0.52 -35.97 -15.86
C ASP A 195 1.87 -36.10 -16.61
N ASP A 196 2.17 -35.20 -17.56
CA ASP A 196 3.42 -35.17 -18.33
C ASP A 196 4.57 -34.37 -17.68
N SER A 197 4.37 -33.82 -16.48
CA SER A 197 5.37 -32.97 -15.82
C SER A 197 6.57 -33.78 -15.33
N SER A 198 7.78 -33.37 -15.73
CA SER A 198 9.03 -34.02 -15.32
C SER A 198 9.24 -33.89 -13.81
N ARG A 199 9.49 -35.01 -13.13
CA ARG A 199 9.85 -35.03 -11.71
C ARG A 199 11.32 -34.65 -11.52
N GLU A 200 11.57 -33.35 -11.43
CA GLU A 200 12.84 -32.75 -10.98
C GLU A 200 13.06 -32.95 -9.45
#